data_AF-M2Q246-F1
#
_entry.id   AF-M2Q246-F1
#
_cell.length_a   1.000
_cell.length_b   1.000
_cell.length_c   1.000
_cell.angle_alpha   90.00
_cell.angle_beta   90.00
_cell.angle_gamma   90.00
#
_symmetry.space_group_name_H-M   'P 1'
#
loop_
_entity.id
_entity.type
_entity.pdbx_description
1 polymer ?
#
loop_
_entity_poly.entity_id
_entity_poly.type
_entity_poly.pdbx_seq_one_letter_code
_entity_poly.pdbx_strand_id
1 'polypeptide(L)'
;MSHVSSDDILSHTITALKAFQVASSAISAVPLLPAVTVGHNKEQCHRLKERVIQLGNELKEDFEEYRDMVDPSLKVQLSRMLSILDTIKADLDKLSRRGRISSWVHQGSIRTTLDKHLGTTDQISHKYARDMLKTLVKTDLQQVIYTKDHVSAYVRATTLVCDLELGRTREPPTQRDIYSEQQVAEYGGRVVAVRYLCPGKNIESLLRYIKSEGLVVPTNEQVHHHSPECLPSLSVGKDDTFVVTAEDLSQISGWCLEYHLCIAHDESISTDRNSSYDAGSHNMMRILDYATRSTASNCDTGDIYKDCMPQIWSNGWDSASAHAEIGDYGHYDRQLGVFVRLANVFNSLELERRTHWHKWSVEVCNVNTERVWRLVLEPGKAMRRALLCRLYDAEIERSWWIYACSVAESHGIPMEEIRVVELFSHECTASISEDVCDEESCALPAAVYFHWLPTMANGEMPSPFGYWSLEEEASPGPWPNISIPGVELHSRYRELYVFHSV
;
A
#
# COMPACT_ATOMS: atom_id res chain seq x y z
N MET A 1 -12.78 26.66 34.34
CA MET A 1 -13.54 26.03 33.24
C MET A 1 -14.27 24.85 33.83
N SER A 2 -15.60 24.82 33.77
CA SER A 2 -16.42 23.74 34.32
C SER A 2 -16.25 22.48 33.47
N HIS A 3 -15.80 21.37 34.06
CA HIS A 3 -15.79 20.07 33.41
C HIS A 3 -17.24 19.68 33.08
N VAL A 4 -17.52 19.46 31.80
CA VAL A 4 -18.77 18.86 31.34
C VAL A 4 -18.75 17.41 31.84
N SER A 5 -19.71 17.04 32.69
CA SER A 5 -19.81 15.69 33.24
C SER A 5 -20.21 14.69 32.13
N SER A 6 -19.78 13.43 32.20
CA SER A 6 -20.27 12.41 31.26
C SER A 6 -21.80 12.24 31.36
N ASP A 7 -22.38 12.55 32.52
CA ASP A 7 -23.83 12.60 32.73
C ASP A 7 -24.50 13.72 31.91
N ASP A 8 -23.82 14.85 31.70
CA ASP A 8 -24.34 15.93 30.85
C ASP A 8 -24.32 15.52 29.38
N ILE A 9 -23.28 14.80 28.96
CA ILE A 9 -23.17 14.25 27.59
C ILE A 9 -24.27 13.21 27.38
N LEU A 10 -24.44 12.28 28.32
CA LEU A 10 -25.47 11.25 28.27
C LEU A 10 -26.87 11.87 28.24
N SER A 11 -27.13 12.87 29.07
CA SER A 11 -28.39 13.61 29.08
C SER A 11 -28.70 14.29 27.74
N HIS A 12 -27.69 14.92 27.13
CA HIS A 12 -27.83 15.54 25.80
C HIS A 12 -28.03 14.50 24.69
N THR A 13 -27.33 13.36 24.72
CA THR A 13 -27.48 12.28 23.75
C THR A 13 -28.83 11.58 23.89
N ILE A 14 -29.30 11.33 25.11
CA ILE A 14 -30.66 10.81 25.37
C ILE A 14 -31.70 11.82 24.88
N THR A 15 -31.47 13.12 25.06
CA THR A 15 -32.37 14.16 24.56
C THR A 15 -32.37 14.22 23.03
N ALA A 16 -31.22 14.05 22.38
CA ALA A 16 -31.09 13.94 20.94
C ALA A 16 -31.79 12.69 20.40
N LEU A 17 -31.54 11.52 21.00
CA LEU A 17 -32.20 10.26 20.64
C LEU A 17 -33.71 10.31 20.87
N LYS A 18 -34.17 10.97 21.93
CA LYS A 18 -35.60 11.25 22.14
C LYS A 18 -36.12 12.22 21.09
N ALA A 19 -35.37 13.22 20.66
CA ALA A 19 -35.75 14.11 19.57
C ALA A 19 -35.82 13.36 18.22
N PHE A 20 -34.90 12.44 17.96
CA PHE A 20 -34.93 11.51 16.83
C PHE A 20 -36.11 10.56 16.89
N GLN A 21 -36.40 9.98 18.06
CA GLN A 21 -37.55 9.12 18.28
C GLN A 21 -38.85 9.92 18.14
N VAL A 22 -38.92 11.16 18.62
CA VAL A 22 -40.07 12.05 18.46
C VAL A 22 -40.20 12.53 17.02
N ALA A 23 -39.11 12.74 16.28
CA ALA A 23 -39.15 13.07 14.86
C ALA A 23 -39.59 11.86 14.01
N SER A 24 -39.03 10.67 14.27
CA SER A 24 -39.42 9.40 13.67
C SER A 24 -40.85 9.00 14.04
N SER A 25 -41.24 9.24 15.28
CA SER A 25 -42.62 9.05 15.76
C SER A 25 -43.54 10.15 15.25
N ALA A 26 -43.10 11.37 14.98
CA ALA A 26 -43.92 12.38 14.31
C ALA A 26 -44.12 12.02 12.83
N ILE A 27 -43.11 11.44 12.18
CA ILE A 27 -43.20 10.87 10.82
C ILE A 27 -44.14 9.64 10.81
N SER A 28 -44.14 8.84 11.88
CA SER A 28 -44.97 7.64 12.00
C SER A 28 -46.38 7.91 12.58
N ALA A 29 -46.52 8.96 13.39
CA ALA A 29 -47.75 9.51 13.95
C ALA A 29 -48.24 10.70 13.13
N VAL A 30 -48.06 10.64 11.81
CA VAL A 30 -49.01 11.19 10.86
C VAL A 30 -49.95 10.05 10.45
N PRO A 31 -50.93 9.62 11.27
CA PRO A 31 -51.90 8.61 10.89
C PRO A 31 -52.96 9.20 9.93
N LEU A 32 -52.73 10.44 9.46
CA LEU A 32 -53.61 11.20 8.59
C LEU A 32 -52.84 11.79 7.39
N LEU A 33 -52.09 10.94 6.69
CA LEU A 33 -51.90 11.08 5.24
C LEU A 33 -52.79 10.07 4.46
N PRO A 34 -54.13 9.97 4.66
CA PRO A 34 -54.91 9.04 3.86
C PRO A 34 -55.33 9.77 2.57
N ALA A 35 -54.91 9.18 1.46
CA ALA A 35 -55.70 9.01 0.25
C ALA A 35 -55.73 10.08 -0.84
N VAL A 36 -55.21 11.31 -0.71
CA VAL A 36 -55.23 12.22 -1.89
C VAL A 36 -54.01 13.13 -1.98
N THR A 37 -53.21 12.96 -3.05
CA THR A 37 -52.04 13.78 -3.52
C THR A 37 -50.59 13.45 -3.11
N VAL A 38 -50.27 12.30 -2.48
CA VAL A 38 -48.85 11.83 -2.33
C VAL A 38 -48.56 10.56 -3.13
N GLY A 39 -49.42 10.17 -4.08
CA GLY A 39 -49.23 8.93 -4.86
C GLY A 39 -47.91 8.88 -5.64
N HIS A 40 -47.41 10.01 -6.13
CA HIS A 40 -46.24 10.02 -7.01
C HIS A 40 -44.89 10.11 -6.30
N ASN A 41 -44.84 10.60 -5.05
CA ASN A 41 -43.58 10.73 -4.29
C ASN A 41 -43.55 9.83 -3.04
N LYS A 42 -44.52 8.92 -2.89
CA LYS A 42 -44.62 7.99 -1.77
C LYS A 42 -43.33 7.20 -1.56
N GLU A 43 -42.75 6.73 -2.66
CA GLU A 43 -41.50 5.97 -2.66
C GLU A 43 -40.33 6.80 -2.11
N GLN A 44 -40.20 8.06 -2.52
CA GLN A 44 -39.12 8.92 -2.05
C GLN A 44 -39.28 9.31 -0.58
N CYS A 45 -40.50 9.63 -0.13
CA CYS A 45 -40.77 9.86 1.29
C CYS A 45 -40.49 8.59 2.13
N HIS A 46 -40.83 7.41 1.61
CA HIS A 46 -40.54 6.14 2.26
C HIS A 46 -39.03 5.90 2.37
N ARG A 47 -38.28 6.06 1.28
CA ARG A 47 -36.81 5.95 1.29
C ARG A 47 -36.17 6.93 2.26
N LEU A 48 -36.63 8.19 2.29
CA LEU A 48 -36.10 9.18 3.23
C LEU A 48 -36.36 8.77 4.68
N LYS A 49 -37.56 8.25 4.97
CA LYS A 49 -37.90 7.72 6.28
C LYS A 49 -36.97 6.56 6.67
N GLU A 50 -36.85 5.55 5.83
CA GLU A 50 -36.00 4.38 6.09
C GLU A 50 -34.55 4.79 6.31
N ARG A 51 -34.02 5.71 5.50
CA ARG A 51 -32.63 6.15 5.65
C ARG A 51 -32.39 6.96 6.93
N VAL A 52 -33.34 7.81 7.34
CA VAL A 52 -33.24 8.54 8.61
C VAL A 52 -33.34 7.59 9.81
N ILE A 53 -34.17 6.53 9.72
CA ILE A 53 -34.24 5.49 10.76
C ILE A 53 -32.92 4.72 10.84
N GLN A 54 -32.38 4.30 9.68
CA GLN A 54 -31.11 3.58 9.62
C GLN A 54 -29.98 4.41 10.23
N LEU A 55 -29.85 5.70 9.87
CA LEU A 55 -28.89 6.62 10.48
C LEU A 55 -29.08 6.71 12.00
N GLY A 56 -30.32 6.75 12.49
CA GLY A 56 -30.62 6.76 13.93
C GLY A 56 -30.18 5.49 14.65
N ASN A 57 -30.28 4.33 14.00
CA ASN A 57 -29.84 3.05 14.54
C ASN A 57 -28.30 2.94 14.52
N GLU A 58 -27.65 3.29 13.40
CA GLU A 58 -26.18 3.38 13.27
C GLU A 58 -25.60 4.27 14.38
N LEU A 59 -26.16 5.47 14.56
CA LEU A 59 -25.78 6.38 15.64
C LEU A 59 -25.96 5.75 17.03
N LYS A 60 -27.04 5.01 17.24
CA LYS A 60 -27.33 4.43 18.55
C LYS A 60 -26.34 3.30 18.89
N GLU A 61 -26.10 2.40 17.94
CA GLU A 61 -25.17 1.27 18.08
C GLU A 61 -23.75 1.79 18.37
N ASP A 62 -23.26 2.74 17.57
CA ASP A 62 -21.95 3.37 17.78
C ASP A 62 -21.85 4.07 19.15
N PHE A 63 -22.92 4.71 19.63
CA PHE A 63 -22.92 5.35 20.95
C PHE A 63 -22.96 4.36 22.11
N GLU A 64 -23.56 3.19 21.93
CA GLU A 64 -23.55 2.13 22.95
C GLU A 64 -22.19 1.45 23.00
N GLU A 65 -21.55 1.21 21.85
CA GLU A 65 -20.23 0.58 21.75
C GLU A 65 -19.10 1.51 22.21
N TYR A 66 -19.11 2.77 21.78
CA TYR A 66 -17.98 3.69 21.99
C TYR A 66 -18.24 4.77 23.04
N ARG A 67 -19.21 4.57 23.94
CA ARG A 67 -19.63 5.56 24.96
C ARG A 67 -18.46 6.20 25.70
N ASP A 68 -17.48 5.38 26.10
CA ASP A 68 -16.36 5.83 26.94
C ASP A 68 -15.22 6.49 26.13
N MET A 69 -15.28 6.40 24.79
CA MET A 69 -14.29 6.94 23.86
C MET A 69 -14.76 8.21 23.13
N VAL A 70 -15.93 8.75 23.51
CA VAL A 70 -16.55 9.88 22.81
C VAL A 70 -15.75 11.17 23.00
N ASP A 71 -15.07 11.61 21.93
CA ASP A 71 -14.43 12.93 21.82
C ASP A 71 -15.48 14.06 21.92
N PRO A 72 -15.24 15.14 22.69
CA PRO A 72 -16.04 16.37 22.65
C PRO A 72 -16.35 16.90 21.24
N SER A 73 -15.50 16.63 20.24
CA SER A 73 -15.76 16.99 18.84
C SER A 73 -17.00 16.30 18.25
N LEU A 74 -17.31 15.07 18.69
CA LEU A 74 -18.49 14.32 18.26
C LEU A 74 -19.79 15.02 18.66
N LYS A 75 -19.81 15.68 19.83
CA LYS A 75 -20.97 16.46 20.29
C LYS A 75 -21.28 17.62 19.34
N VAL A 76 -20.24 18.31 18.83
CA VAL A 76 -20.39 19.40 17.86
C VAL A 76 -20.93 18.87 16.54
N GLN A 77 -20.43 17.71 16.09
CA GLN A 77 -20.91 17.05 14.88
C GLN A 77 -22.37 16.61 14.99
N LEU A 78 -22.74 15.90 16.06
CA LEU A 78 -24.13 15.51 16.29
C LEU A 78 -25.08 16.71 16.33
N SER A 79 -24.67 17.79 16.98
CA SER A 79 -25.47 19.03 17.02
C SER A 79 -25.70 19.60 15.62
N ARG A 80 -24.68 19.53 14.76
CA ARG A 80 -24.79 19.92 13.35
C ARG A 80 -25.69 18.98 12.55
N MET A 81 -25.61 17.67 12.78
CA MET A 81 -26.48 16.67 12.14
C MET A 81 -27.94 16.89 12.51
N LEU A 82 -28.23 17.11 13.80
CA LEU A 82 -29.57 17.45 14.30
C LEU A 82 -30.12 18.71 13.65
N SER A 83 -29.32 19.77 13.55
CA SER A 83 -29.74 21.03 12.89
C SER A 83 -30.12 20.82 11.42
N ILE A 84 -29.43 19.92 10.70
CA ILE A 84 -29.77 19.60 9.32
C ILE A 84 -31.07 18.80 9.25
N LEU A 85 -31.27 17.82 10.14
CA LEU A 85 -32.51 17.03 10.21
C LEU A 85 -33.72 17.89 10.61
N ASP A 86 -33.55 18.88 11.48
CA ASP A 86 -34.60 19.85 11.79
C ASP A 86 -34.98 20.68 10.57
N THR A 87 -34.00 21.02 9.71
CA THR A 87 -34.26 21.70 8.43
C THR A 87 -35.08 20.81 7.49
N ILE A 88 -34.71 19.52 7.38
CA ILE A 88 -35.46 18.53 6.59
C ILE A 88 -36.91 18.41 7.11
N LYS A 89 -37.08 18.32 8.42
CA LYS A 89 -38.40 18.26 9.06
C LYS A 89 -39.24 19.50 8.76
N ALA A 90 -38.67 20.70 8.89
CA ALA A 90 -39.36 21.94 8.59
C ALA A 90 -39.80 22.03 7.12
N ASP A 91 -38.96 21.56 6.20
CA ASP A 91 -39.30 21.49 4.77
C ASP A 91 -40.42 20.47 4.50
N LEU A 92 -40.40 19.30 5.15
CA LEU A 92 -41.48 18.31 5.07
C LEU A 92 -42.80 18.84 5.65
N ASP A 93 -42.76 19.56 6.77
CA ASP A 93 -43.94 20.22 7.37
C ASP A 93 -44.51 21.32 6.45
N LYS A 94 -43.63 22.06 5.77
CA LYS A 94 -44.05 23.06 4.77
C LYS A 94 -44.70 22.40 3.56
N LEU A 95 -44.20 21.24 3.14
CA LEU A 95 -44.76 20.44 2.06
C LEU A 95 -46.12 19.85 2.44
N SER A 96 -46.30 19.37 3.68
CA SER A 96 -47.56 18.78 4.15
C SER A 96 -48.69 19.81 4.25
N ARG A 97 -48.36 21.09 4.53
CA ARG A 97 -49.33 22.19 4.59
C ARG A 97 -49.74 22.75 3.22
N ARG A 98 -49.04 22.40 2.13
CA ARG A 98 -49.43 22.84 0.78
C ARG A 98 -50.70 22.12 0.34
N GLY A 99 -51.77 22.88 0.05
CA GLY A 99 -53.04 22.34 -0.42
C GLY A 99 -52.92 21.56 -1.74
N ARG A 100 -53.92 20.71 -2.01
CA ARG A 100 -53.90 19.73 -3.13
C ARG A 100 -53.58 20.33 -4.50
N ILE A 101 -54.06 21.54 -4.79
CA ILE A 101 -53.90 22.19 -6.10
C ILE A 101 -52.47 22.72 -6.30
N SER A 102 -51.83 23.24 -5.25
CA SER A 102 -50.44 23.72 -5.36
C SER A 102 -49.43 22.57 -5.36
N SER A 103 -49.76 21.44 -4.74
CA SER A 103 -48.94 20.21 -4.78
C SER A 103 -48.76 19.70 -6.22
N TRP A 104 -49.84 19.70 -7.01
CA TRP A 104 -49.81 19.18 -8.38
C TRP A 104 -48.95 20.05 -9.31
N VAL A 105 -49.09 21.38 -9.22
CA VAL A 105 -48.29 22.34 -10.02
C VAL A 105 -46.80 22.28 -9.65
N HIS A 106 -46.47 21.91 -8.42
CA HIS A 106 -45.09 21.91 -7.91
C HIS A 106 -44.48 20.51 -7.80
N GLN A 107 -45.06 19.48 -8.40
CA GLN A 107 -44.60 18.10 -8.25
C GLN A 107 -43.10 17.92 -8.52
N GLY A 108 -42.57 18.58 -9.57
CA GLY A 108 -41.13 18.57 -9.87
C GLY A 108 -40.29 19.18 -8.76
N SER A 109 -40.73 20.30 -8.18
CA SER A 109 -40.03 20.96 -7.06
C SER A 109 -40.04 20.09 -5.79
N ILE A 110 -41.17 19.43 -5.47
CA ILE A 110 -41.26 18.53 -4.32
C ILE A 110 -40.29 17.35 -4.47
N ARG A 111 -40.26 16.75 -5.67
CA ARG A 111 -39.35 15.65 -6.00
C ARG A 111 -37.89 16.06 -5.78
N THR A 112 -37.47 17.20 -6.34
CA THR A 112 -36.09 17.70 -6.18
C THR A 112 -35.74 18.00 -4.72
N THR A 113 -36.69 18.46 -3.92
CA THR A 113 -36.47 18.70 -2.49
C THR A 113 -36.27 17.38 -1.72
N LEU A 114 -37.08 16.36 -2.01
CA LEU A 114 -36.93 15.03 -1.39
C LEU A 114 -35.62 14.34 -1.78
N ASP A 115 -35.25 14.37 -3.07
CA ASP A 115 -33.97 13.82 -3.54
C ASP A 115 -32.77 14.56 -2.91
N LYS A 116 -32.86 15.89 -2.77
CA LYS A 116 -31.86 16.69 -2.06
C LYS A 116 -31.74 16.27 -0.59
N HIS A 117 -32.87 16.05 0.11
CA HIS A 117 -32.85 15.63 1.51
C HIS A 117 -32.28 14.22 1.68
N LEU A 118 -32.61 13.29 0.77
CA LEU A 118 -32.00 11.95 0.73
C LEU A 118 -30.47 12.03 0.64
N GLY A 119 -29.96 12.74 -0.38
CA GLY A 119 -28.52 12.92 -0.54
C GLY A 119 -27.86 13.64 0.65
N THR A 120 -28.58 14.54 1.31
CA THR A 120 -28.09 15.21 2.52
C THR A 120 -27.98 14.24 3.69
N THR A 121 -28.96 13.35 3.88
CA THR A 121 -28.92 12.31 4.93
C THR A 121 -27.78 11.32 4.68
N ASP A 122 -27.54 10.92 3.44
CA ASP A 122 -26.42 10.03 3.08
C ASP A 122 -25.06 10.69 3.35
N GLN A 123 -24.90 11.96 2.96
CA GLN A 123 -23.69 12.74 3.27
C GLN A 123 -23.45 12.87 4.77
N ILE A 124 -24.51 13.00 5.57
CA ILE A 124 -24.44 13.04 7.03
C ILE A 124 -23.92 11.71 7.59
N SER A 125 -24.50 10.57 7.15
CA SER A 125 -24.08 9.22 7.58
C SER A 125 -22.60 8.98 7.23
N HIS A 126 -22.19 9.24 5.98
CA HIS A 126 -20.79 9.06 5.56
C HIS A 126 -19.81 9.96 6.31
N LYS A 127 -20.20 11.21 6.56
CA LYS A 127 -19.35 12.14 7.32
C LYS A 127 -19.19 11.67 8.76
N TYR A 128 -20.27 11.23 9.40
CA TYR A 128 -20.24 10.70 10.74
C TYR A 128 -19.35 9.45 10.84
N ALA A 129 -19.56 8.45 9.98
CA ALA A 129 -18.74 7.22 9.97
C ALA A 129 -17.24 7.53 9.80
N ARG A 130 -16.89 8.45 8.87
CA ARG A 130 -15.51 8.88 8.66
C ARG A 130 -14.91 9.56 9.89
N ASP A 131 -15.66 10.44 10.53
CA ASP A 131 -15.19 11.19 11.70
C ASP A 131 -15.12 10.28 12.95
N MET A 132 -16.01 9.29 13.06
CA MET A 132 -15.95 8.24 14.08
C MET A 132 -14.70 7.38 13.90
N LEU A 133 -14.45 6.87 12.69
CA LEU A 133 -13.24 6.09 12.39
C LEU A 133 -11.95 6.85 12.69
N LYS A 134 -11.91 8.15 12.36
CA LYS A 134 -10.76 9.01 12.72
C LYS A 134 -10.58 9.12 14.23
N THR A 135 -11.68 9.26 14.97
CA THR A 135 -11.65 9.32 16.44
C THR A 135 -11.19 8.00 17.02
N LEU A 136 -11.72 6.86 16.55
CA LEU A 136 -11.31 5.54 17.00
C LEU A 136 -9.83 5.28 16.71
N VAL A 137 -9.36 5.52 15.50
CA VAL A 137 -7.93 5.39 15.16
C VAL A 137 -7.06 6.30 16.03
N LYS A 138 -7.49 7.54 16.29
CA LYS A 138 -6.75 8.45 17.17
C LYS A 138 -6.74 7.96 18.62
N THR A 139 -7.86 7.44 19.12
CA THR A 139 -7.98 6.90 20.48
C THR A 139 -7.20 5.61 20.62
N ASP A 140 -7.25 4.70 19.65
CA ASP A 140 -6.44 3.48 19.61
C ASP A 140 -4.96 3.81 19.53
N LEU A 141 -4.55 4.79 18.72
CA LEU A 141 -3.16 5.26 18.71
C LEU A 141 -2.75 5.85 20.07
N GLN A 142 -3.64 6.60 20.73
CA GLN A 142 -3.39 7.14 22.08
C GLN A 142 -3.38 6.04 23.16
N GLN A 143 -4.22 5.01 23.02
CA GLN A 143 -4.23 3.85 23.90
C GLN A 143 -3.00 2.98 23.68
N VAL A 144 -2.56 2.74 22.44
CA VAL A 144 -1.30 2.05 22.11
C VAL A 144 -0.10 2.77 22.70
N ILE A 145 -0.11 4.11 22.73
CA ILE A 145 0.91 4.92 23.42
C ILE A 145 0.85 4.72 24.95
N TYR A 146 -0.34 4.51 25.53
CA TYR A 146 -0.53 4.27 26.97
C TYR A 146 -0.37 2.78 27.38
N THR A 147 -0.59 1.83 26.47
CA THR A 147 -0.49 0.38 26.67
C THR A 147 0.82 -0.19 26.14
N LYS A 148 1.82 0.66 25.84
CA LYS A 148 3.22 0.22 25.57
C LYS A 148 3.78 -0.64 26.72
N ASP A 149 3.22 -0.51 27.94
CA ASP A 149 3.51 -1.38 29.09
C ASP A 149 2.74 -2.73 29.12
N HIS A 150 1.77 -2.95 28.23
CA HIS A 150 0.94 -4.17 28.15
C HIS A 150 1.02 -4.92 26.81
N VAL A 151 1.47 -4.30 25.71
CA VAL A 151 1.80 -5.00 24.45
C VAL A 151 2.95 -6.01 24.64
N SER A 152 3.78 -5.82 25.67
CA SER A 152 4.77 -6.79 26.16
C SER A 152 4.16 -8.16 26.56
N ALA A 153 2.87 -8.23 26.86
CA ALA A 153 2.20 -9.47 27.28
C ALA A 153 1.67 -10.30 26.09
N TYR A 154 1.32 -9.67 24.96
CA TYR A 154 0.78 -10.37 23.80
C TYR A 154 1.89 -10.99 22.93
N VAL A 155 3.01 -10.26 22.74
CA VAL A 155 4.23 -10.81 22.12
C VAL A 155 4.82 -11.94 22.98
N ARG A 156 4.59 -11.92 24.31
CA ARG A 156 5.02 -12.98 25.24
C ARG A 156 4.35 -14.34 24.99
N ALA A 157 3.16 -14.38 24.39
CA ALA A 157 2.40 -15.61 24.20
C ALA A 157 2.80 -16.39 22.93
N THR A 158 3.30 -15.71 21.90
CA THR A 158 3.75 -16.32 20.63
C THR A 158 5.25 -16.59 20.58
N THR A 159 6.05 -16.03 21.48
CA THR A 159 7.53 -16.20 21.53
C THR A 159 7.99 -17.42 22.34
N LEU A 160 7.08 -18.36 22.66
CA LEU A 160 7.37 -19.49 23.56
C LEU A 160 7.75 -20.79 22.83
N VAL A 161 8.56 -20.70 21.75
CA VAL A 161 8.97 -21.87 20.93
C VAL A 161 10.48 -22.00 20.72
N CYS A 162 11.30 -21.16 21.36
CA CYS A 162 12.77 -21.34 21.38
C CYS A 162 13.31 -21.23 22.82
N ASP A 163 14.42 -21.93 23.11
CA ASP A 163 15.08 -22.06 24.43
C ASP A 163 15.69 -20.74 24.97
N LEU A 164 15.07 -19.59 24.70
CA LEU A 164 15.49 -18.27 25.13
C LEU A 164 14.69 -17.83 26.36
N GLU A 165 15.36 -17.72 27.51
CA GLU A 165 14.75 -17.08 28.68
C GLU A 165 14.83 -15.55 28.50
N LEU A 166 13.68 -14.90 28.29
CA LEU A 166 13.62 -13.47 27.98
C LEU A 166 13.92 -12.58 29.21
N GLY A 167 14.87 -11.66 29.05
CA GLY A 167 15.21 -10.58 29.98
C GLY A 167 14.66 -9.21 29.56
N ARG A 168 15.21 -8.13 30.15
CA ARG A 168 14.72 -6.74 29.96
C ARG A 168 14.97 -6.21 28.54
N THR A 169 13.99 -5.50 27.98
CA THR A 169 14.09 -4.75 26.72
C THR A 169 14.95 -3.49 26.86
N ARG A 170 15.74 -3.13 25.83
CA ARG A 170 16.45 -1.84 25.72
C ARG A 170 16.07 -1.17 24.40
N GLU A 171 15.83 0.14 24.42
CA GLU A 171 15.59 0.93 23.18
C GLU A 171 16.94 1.30 22.53
N PRO A 172 17.20 0.91 21.26
CA PRO A 172 18.38 1.34 20.51
C PRO A 172 18.17 2.71 19.83
N PRO A 173 19.26 3.36 19.35
CA PRO A 173 19.16 4.58 18.54
C PRO A 173 18.47 4.30 17.19
N THR A 174 17.52 5.15 16.82
CA THR A 174 16.77 5.04 15.56
C THR A 174 17.61 5.50 14.36
N GLN A 175 17.92 4.58 13.45
CA GLN A 175 18.37 4.88 12.08
C GLN A 175 17.19 4.69 11.11
N ARG A 176 17.08 5.57 10.11
CA ARG A 176 15.81 5.90 9.41
C ARG A 176 15.18 4.81 8.52
N ASP A 177 15.89 3.73 8.20
CA ASP A 177 15.43 2.80 7.15
C ASP A 177 15.25 1.33 7.60
N ILE A 178 15.60 0.98 8.84
CA ILE A 178 15.53 -0.40 9.35
C ILE A 178 15.04 -0.39 10.81
N TYR A 179 13.94 -1.10 11.07
CA TYR A 179 13.45 -1.32 12.41
C TYR A 179 14.33 -2.38 13.09
N SER A 180 14.96 -2.01 14.23
CA SER A 180 15.67 -2.95 15.08
C SER A 180 15.12 -2.92 16.50
N GLU A 181 14.65 -4.07 16.98
CA GLU A 181 14.42 -4.30 18.41
C GLU A 181 15.62 -5.01 19.01
N GLN A 182 16.11 -4.53 20.16
CA GLN A 182 17.14 -5.21 20.93
C GLN A 182 16.54 -5.76 22.23
N GLN A 183 16.59 -7.08 22.38
CA GLN A 183 16.19 -7.77 23.60
C GLN A 183 17.40 -8.42 24.26
N VAL A 184 17.39 -8.56 25.58
CA VAL A 184 18.39 -9.36 26.30
C VAL A 184 17.75 -10.70 26.60
N ALA A 185 18.39 -11.80 26.22
CA ALA A 185 17.92 -13.16 26.46
C ALA A 185 19.05 -14.05 26.97
N GLU A 186 18.72 -15.22 27.52
CA GLU A 186 19.70 -16.26 27.84
C GLU A 186 19.68 -17.36 26.77
N TYR A 187 20.83 -17.62 26.14
CA TYR A 187 21.01 -18.68 25.13
C TYR A 187 22.18 -19.59 25.55
N GLY A 188 21.91 -20.88 25.75
CA GLY A 188 22.93 -21.84 26.16
C GLY A 188 23.64 -21.48 27.49
N GLY A 189 22.92 -20.89 28.44
CA GLY A 189 23.46 -20.46 29.74
C GLY A 189 24.24 -19.14 29.70
N ARG A 190 24.15 -18.36 28.60
CA ARG A 190 24.83 -17.07 28.43
C ARG A 190 23.84 -15.97 28.08
N VAL A 191 24.04 -14.80 28.68
CA VAL A 191 23.27 -13.60 28.35
C VAL A 191 23.70 -13.08 26.98
N VAL A 192 22.77 -13.04 26.05
CA VAL A 192 22.92 -12.54 24.68
C VAL A 192 22.00 -11.34 24.45
N ALA A 193 22.43 -10.39 23.63
CA ALA A 193 21.52 -9.42 23.04
C ALA A 193 20.99 -10.00 21.72
N VAL A 194 19.68 -10.15 21.61
CA VAL A 194 18.97 -10.55 20.39
C VAL A 194 18.57 -9.27 19.67
N ARG A 195 19.12 -9.06 18.47
CA ARG A 195 18.68 -7.98 17.58
C ARG A 195 17.77 -8.57 16.50
N TYR A 196 16.56 -8.06 16.41
CA TYR A 196 15.62 -8.40 15.33
C TYR A 196 15.88 -7.46 14.17
N LEU A 197 16.26 -8.01 13.03
CA LEU A 197 16.36 -7.25 11.79
C LEU A 197 15.14 -7.56 10.94
N CYS A 198 14.34 -6.54 10.69
CA CYS A 198 13.31 -6.57 9.66
C CYS A 198 13.90 -5.87 8.42
N PRO A 199 14.51 -6.62 7.49
CA PRO A 199 15.18 -6.00 6.35
C PRO A 199 14.15 -5.28 5.48
N GLY A 200 14.31 -3.96 5.32
CA GLY A 200 13.64 -3.22 4.27
C GLY A 200 14.21 -3.58 2.90
N LYS A 201 13.33 -4.01 2.00
CA LYS A 201 13.38 -3.97 0.52
C LYS A 201 14.52 -4.68 -0.26
N ASN A 202 15.71 -4.99 0.27
CA ASN A 202 16.68 -5.92 -0.39
C ASN A 202 17.86 -6.37 0.52
N ILE A 203 18.52 -7.47 0.14
CA ILE A 203 19.71 -8.01 0.81
C ILE A 203 20.87 -7.00 0.90
N GLU A 204 20.99 -6.11 -0.09
CA GLU A 204 22.00 -5.03 -0.06
C GLU A 204 21.78 -4.07 1.11
N SER A 205 20.53 -3.77 1.46
CA SER A 205 20.18 -2.89 2.58
C SER A 205 20.47 -3.57 3.93
N LEU A 206 20.18 -4.87 4.03
CA LEU A 206 20.60 -5.69 5.17
C LEU A 206 22.13 -5.69 5.32
N LEU A 207 22.87 -5.95 4.23
CA LEU A 207 24.33 -5.94 4.23
C LEU A 207 24.91 -4.55 4.55
N ARG A 208 24.29 -3.47 4.04
CA ARG A 208 24.70 -2.09 4.34
C ARG A 208 24.52 -1.76 5.83
N TYR A 209 23.44 -2.24 6.44
CA TYR A 209 23.18 -2.07 7.86
C TYR A 209 24.12 -2.87 8.75
N ILE A 210 24.31 -4.16 8.45
CA ILE A 210 25.27 -4.99 9.18
C ILE A 210 26.67 -4.36 9.09
N LYS A 211 27.05 -3.80 7.93
CA LYS A 211 28.29 -3.02 7.77
C LYS A 211 28.31 -1.73 8.60
N SER A 212 27.22 -0.95 8.66
CA SER A 212 27.19 0.28 9.46
C SER A 212 27.26 0.03 10.97
N GLU A 213 26.80 -1.13 11.43
CA GLU A 213 26.92 -1.59 12.81
C GLU A 213 28.32 -2.15 13.15
N GLY A 214 29.24 -2.17 12.18
CA GLY A 214 30.59 -2.75 12.35
C GLY A 214 30.58 -4.27 12.50
N LEU A 215 29.48 -4.93 12.13
CA LEU A 215 29.27 -6.35 12.29
C LEU A 215 29.76 -7.18 11.09
N VAL A 216 30.30 -6.58 10.03
CA VAL A 216 30.94 -7.29 8.90
C VAL A 216 32.24 -6.58 8.55
N VAL A 217 33.32 -7.35 8.35
CA VAL A 217 34.62 -6.81 7.95
C VAL A 217 34.57 -6.33 6.49
N PRO A 218 35.05 -5.10 6.19
CA PRO A 218 35.21 -4.64 4.81
C PRO A 218 36.11 -5.60 4.02
N THR A 219 35.62 -6.12 2.91
CA THR A 219 36.38 -7.04 2.06
C THR A 219 37.59 -6.35 1.43
N ASN A 220 38.78 -6.92 1.63
CA ASN A 220 39.74 -7.03 0.52
C ASN A 220 39.13 -8.01 -0.51
N GLU A 221 39.25 -7.72 -1.80
CA GLU A 221 38.64 -8.46 -2.93
C GLU A 221 39.20 -9.89 -3.14
N GLN A 222 39.56 -10.60 -2.08
CA GLN A 222 40.00 -11.98 -2.19
C GLN A 222 38.80 -12.89 -2.46
N VAL A 223 38.82 -13.48 -3.66
CA VAL A 223 37.93 -14.58 -4.06
C VAL A 223 38.13 -15.73 -3.07
N HIS A 224 37.12 -16.03 -2.28
CA HIS A 224 37.10 -17.16 -1.35
C HIS A 224 36.06 -18.17 -1.82
N HIS A 225 36.36 -19.46 -1.68
CA HIS A 225 35.40 -20.52 -1.94
C HIS A 225 34.42 -20.62 -0.77
N HIS A 226 33.13 -20.43 -1.03
CA HIS A 226 32.09 -20.57 0.00
C HIS A 226 31.95 -22.05 0.39
N SER A 227 32.13 -22.35 1.68
CA SER A 227 31.85 -23.66 2.28
C SER A 227 30.80 -23.51 3.38
N PRO A 228 30.12 -24.60 3.79
CA PRO A 228 29.28 -24.64 4.99
C PRO A 228 29.99 -24.11 6.26
N GLU A 229 31.33 -24.14 6.27
CA GLU A 229 32.14 -23.70 7.40
C GLU A 229 32.34 -22.18 7.44
N CYS A 230 31.92 -21.45 6.40
CA CYS A 230 32.04 -20.00 6.36
C CYS A 230 31.04 -19.28 7.29
N LEU A 231 29.97 -19.94 7.75
CA LEU A 231 28.94 -19.34 8.60
C LEU A 231 28.39 -20.39 9.58
N PRO A 232 29.25 -20.97 10.45
CA PRO A 232 28.92 -22.16 11.21
C PRO A 232 27.81 -21.94 12.24
N SER A 233 27.56 -20.70 12.66
CA SER A 233 26.44 -20.36 13.54
C SER A 233 25.13 -20.06 12.82
N LEU A 234 25.12 -19.95 11.48
CA LEU A 234 23.86 -19.75 10.76
C LEU A 234 22.98 -20.97 10.94
N SER A 235 21.80 -20.75 11.49
CA SER A 235 20.78 -21.78 11.64
C SER A 235 19.42 -21.20 11.26
N VAL A 236 18.53 -22.06 10.78
CA VAL A 236 17.14 -21.71 10.53
C VAL A 236 16.33 -22.16 11.74
N GLY A 237 15.66 -21.21 12.39
CA GLY A 237 14.73 -21.45 13.48
C GLY A 237 13.52 -22.24 13.03
N LYS A 238 12.74 -22.78 13.98
CA LYS A 238 11.50 -23.53 13.68
C LYS A 238 10.40 -22.68 13.02
N ASP A 239 10.56 -21.36 13.08
CA ASP A 239 9.70 -20.31 12.52
C ASP A 239 10.30 -19.73 11.23
N ASP A 240 11.21 -20.45 10.58
CA ASP A 240 11.94 -20.05 9.37
C ASP A 240 12.82 -18.78 9.56
N THR A 241 13.08 -18.38 10.81
CA THR A 241 13.95 -17.23 11.10
C THR A 241 15.44 -17.60 11.04
N PHE A 242 16.26 -16.75 10.42
CA PHE A 242 17.71 -16.94 10.40
C PHE A 242 18.32 -16.51 11.73
N VAL A 243 19.05 -17.40 12.40
CA VAL A 243 19.79 -17.08 13.61
C VAL A 243 21.27 -17.15 13.31
N VAL A 244 22.02 -16.08 13.62
CA VAL A 244 23.47 -16.03 13.45
C VAL A 244 24.12 -15.29 14.61
N THR A 245 25.35 -15.64 14.97
CA THR A 245 26.10 -14.87 15.97
C THR A 245 26.72 -13.62 15.35
N ALA A 246 26.79 -12.55 16.13
CA ALA A 246 27.51 -11.33 15.76
C ALA A 246 29.01 -11.61 15.52
N GLU A 247 29.58 -12.58 16.24
CA GLU A 247 30.97 -13.01 16.10
C GLU A 247 31.23 -13.60 14.71
N ASP A 248 30.38 -14.52 14.24
CA ASP A 248 30.50 -15.07 12.90
C ASP A 248 30.27 -13.98 11.85
N LEU A 249 29.24 -13.14 11.99
CA LEU A 249 29.01 -12.01 11.08
C LEU A 249 30.25 -11.11 10.97
N SER A 250 30.92 -10.85 12.10
CA SER A 250 32.09 -9.97 12.13
C SER A 250 33.32 -10.55 11.45
N GLN A 251 33.36 -11.86 11.21
CA GLN A 251 34.52 -12.54 10.63
C GLN A 251 34.32 -12.91 9.15
N ILE A 252 33.11 -12.73 8.62
CA ILE A 252 32.75 -13.21 7.28
C ILE A 252 32.60 -12.06 6.28
N SER A 253 32.68 -12.43 5.00
CA SER A 253 32.31 -11.51 3.93
C SER A 253 30.78 -11.42 3.80
N GLY A 254 30.28 -10.29 3.30
CA GLY A 254 28.86 -10.18 2.93
C GLY A 254 28.41 -11.24 1.91
N TRP A 255 29.33 -11.69 1.05
CA TRP A 255 29.10 -12.75 0.07
C TRP A 255 28.86 -14.12 0.72
N CYS A 256 29.53 -14.44 1.84
CA CYS A 256 29.25 -15.66 2.60
C CYS A 256 27.82 -15.67 3.14
N LEU A 257 27.36 -14.54 3.68
CA LEU A 257 26.01 -14.42 4.21
C LEU A 257 24.97 -14.58 3.10
N GLU A 258 25.15 -13.90 1.98
CA GLU A 258 24.29 -14.02 0.80
C GLU A 258 24.22 -15.47 0.28
N TYR A 259 25.38 -16.12 0.08
CA TYR A 259 25.45 -17.50 -0.36
C TYR A 259 24.66 -18.46 0.56
N HIS A 260 24.80 -18.31 1.88
CA HIS A 260 24.14 -19.18 2.84
C HIS A 260 22.64 -18.90 2.99
N LEU A 261 22.21 -17.64 2.84
CA LEU A 261 20.79 -17.30 2.78
C LEU A 261 20.13 -17.91 1.54
N CYS A 262 20.79 -17.90 0.38
CA CYS A 262 20.30 -18.55 -0.83
C CYS A 262 20.18 -20.07 -0.68
N ILE A 263 21.19 -20.74 -0.11
CA ILE A 263 21.16 -22.20 0.11
C ILE A 263 20.04 -22.61 1.06
N ALA A 264 19.84 -21.86 2.14
CA ALA A 264 18.84 -22.20 3.15
C ALA A 264 17.40 -22.13 2.63
N HIS A 265 17.16 -21.41 1.53
CA HIS A 265 15.85 -21.29 0.89
C HIS A 265 15.61 -22.30 -0.24
N ASP A 266 16.54 -23.22 -0.51
CA ASP A 266 16.44 -24.18 -1.62
C ASP A 266 16.21 -23.49 -2.99
N GLU A 267 16.63 -22.22 -3.11
CA GLU A 267 16.69 -21.54 -4.40
C GLU A 267 17.92 -22.08 -5.12
N SER A 268 17.70 -22.81 -6.22
CA SER A 268 18.81 -23.19 -7.10
C SER A 268 19.58 -21.93 -7.46
N ILE A 269 20.86 -21.85 -7.04
CA ILE A 269 21.72 -20.69 -7.27
C ILE A 269 21.78 -20.43 -8.77
N SER A 270 20.90 -19.54 -9.24
CA SER A 270 20.95 -19.03 -10.59
C SER A 270 22.21 -18.18 -10.66
N THR A 271 23.08 -18.46 -11.62
CA THR A 271 24.23 -17.60 -11.90
C THR A 271 23.82 -16.24 -12.48
N ASP A 272 22.52 -16.01 -12.73
CA ASP A 272 21.98 -14.74 -13.16
C ASP A 272 21.89 -13.76 -11.98
N ARG A 273 22.83 -12.80 -11.96
CA ARG A 273 22.98 -11.74 -10.93
C ARG A 273 21.77 -10.81 -10.77
N ASN A 274 20.71 -10.98 -11.56
CA ASN A 274 19.52 -10.11 -11.56
C ASN A 274 18.26 -10.73 -10.94
N SER A 275 18.32 -11.95 -10.39
CA SER A 275 17.18 -12.49 -9.62
C SER A 275 17.09 -11.76 -8.28
N SER A 276 16.09 -10.88 -8.13
CA SER A 276 15.79 -10.25 -6.85
C SER A 276 15.31 -11.31 -5.85
N TYR A 277 16.00 -11.41 -4.73
CA TYR A 277 15.63 -12.24 -3.57
C TYR A 277 14.19 -11.92 -3.12
N ASP A 278 13.26 -12.88 -3.28
CA ASP A 278 11.88 -12.78 -2.80
C ASP A 278 11.77 -13.43 -1.42
N ALA A 279 12.31 -12.74 -0.41
CA ALA A 279 12.03 -13.11 0.96
C ALA A 279 10.58 -12.75 1.28
N GLY A 280 9.71 -13.75 1.28
CA GLY A 280 8.39 -13.63 1.89
C GLY A 280 8.48 -13.10 3.34
N SER A 281 7.34 -12.66 3.87
CA SER A 281 7.13 -12.06 5.20
C SER A 281 7.61 -12.89 6.42
N HIS A 282 8.28 -14.02 6.22
CA HIS A 282 8.68 -14.99 7.24
C HIS A 282 10.18 -14.97 7.57
N ASN A 283 11.01 -14.26 6.80
CA ASN A 283 12.47 -14.35 6.93
C ASN A 283 13.06 -13.25 7.82
N MET A 284 12.72 -13.28 9.12
CA MET A 284 13.41 -12.41 10.09
C MET A 284 14.81 -12.95 10.40
N MET A 285 15.80 -12.06 10.48
CA MET A 285 17.16 -12.42 10.91
C MET A 285 17.39 -11.97 12.35
N ARG A 286 17.75 -12.92 13.23
CA ARG A 286 18.12 -12.74 14.62
C ARG A 286 19.65 -12.76 14.75
N ILE A 287 20.23 -11.63 15.14
CA ILE A 287 21.66 -11.55 15.44
C ILE A 287 21.86 -11.70 16.95
N LEU A 288 22.66 -12.70 17.35
CA LEU A 288 23.05 -12.95 18.74
C LEU A 288 24.38 -12.26 19.05
N ASP A 289 24.33 -11.20 19.87
CA ASP A 289 25.51 -10.42 20.29
C ASP A 289 25.89 -10.77 21.75
N TYR A 290 27.08 -11.34 21.93
CA TYR A 290 27.65 -11.64 23.25
C TYR A 290 28.30 -10.38 23.81
N ALA A 291 27.56 -9.64 24.64
CA ALA A 291 27.93 -8.29 25.08
C ALA A 291 29.37 -8.19 25.63
N THR A 292 30.19 -7.35 24.98
CA THR A 292 31.27 -6.60 25.64
C THR A 292 31.02 -5.09 25.48
N ARG A 293 31.02 -4.39 26.61
CA ARG A 293 30.65 -2.98 26.88
C ARG A 293 30.83 -1.96 25.72
N SER A 294 29.86 -1.05 25.56
CA SER A 294 30.16 0.33 25.11
C SER A 294 29.14 1.37 25.63
N THR A 295 29.64 2.60 25.80
CA THR A 295 29.08 3.78 26.47
C THR A 295 28.26 4.68 25.55
N ALA A 296 27.22 5.30 26.11
CA ALA A 296 26.19 6.10 25.44
C ALA A 296 26.63 7.53 25.02
N SER A 297 26.06 8.04 23.92
CA SER A 297 25.94 9.47 23.63
C SER A 297 24.53 9.85 23.17
N ASN A 298 23.99 10.92 23.77
CA ASN A 298 22.68 11.53 23.54
C ASN A 298 22.49 12.04 22.11
N CYS A 299 21.26 11.89 21.58
CA CYS A 299 20.72 12.75 20.52
C CYS A 299 19.21 13.01 20.71
N ASP A 300 18.81 14.20 20.27
CA ASP A 300 17.59 14.95 20.56
C ASP A 300 16.39 14.52 19.69
N THR A 301 15.19 14.41 20.27
CA THR A 301 14.01 13.69 19.72
C THR A 301 12.99 14.59 19.00
N GLY A 302 13.48 15.58 18.25
CA GLY A 302 12.64 16.67 17.71
C GLY A 302 11.77 16.41 16.47
N ASP A 303 11.88 15.28 15.75
CA ASP A 303 11.22 15.13 14.42
C ASP A 303 10.79 13.67 14.09
N ILE A 304 9.94 13.04 14.91
CA ILE A 304 9.60 11.60 14.78
C ILE A 304 8.27 11.33 14.03
N TYR A 305 7.46 12.33 13.71
CA TYR A 305 6.05 12.09 13.33
C TYR A 305 5.74 12.00 11.82
N LYS A 306 6.66 11.51 10.97
CA LYS A 306 6.34 11.33 9.53
C LYS A 306 6.64 9.97 8.91
N ASP A 307 7.52 9.13 9.47
CA ASP A 307 8.12 8.06 8.67
C ASP A 307 7.98 6.61 9.20
N CYS A 308 7.10 6.31 10.16
CA CYS A 308 7.04 4.96 10.74
C CYS A 308 5.66 4.30 10.66
N MET A 309 5.38 3.60 9.55
CA MET A 309 4.56 2.38 9.59
C MET A 309 5.35 1.24 8.95
N PRO A 310 5.34 0.03 9.53
CA PRO A 310 6.04 -1.13 8.96
C PRO A 310 5.37 -1.49 7.63
N GLN A 311 6.10 -1.24 6.57
CA GLN A 311 5.72 -1.49 5.20
C GLN A 311 6.45 -2.77 4.76
N ILE A 312 5.83 -3.94 4.94
CA ILE A 312 6.38 -5.20 4.41
C ILE A 312 5.94 -5.30 2.95
N TRP A 313 6.91 -5.18 2.04
CA TRP A 313 6.69 -5.19 0.60
C TRP A 313 7.41 -6.42 0.05
N SER A 314 6.72 -7.26 -0.72
CA SER A 314 7.37 -8.21 -1.61
C SER A 314 7.16 -7.77 -3.05
N ASN A 315 8.16 -7.94 -3.89
CA ASN A 315 8.12 -7.50 -5.29
C ASN A 315 8.24 -8.73 -6.17
N GLY A 316 7.24 -8.98 -7.02
CA GLY A 316 7.29 -10.07 -7.99
C GLY A 316 7.22 -9.56 -9.41
N TRP A 317 8.18 -9.97 -10.21
CA TRP A 317 8.17 -9.75 -11.64
C TRP A 317 7.44 -10.91 -12.30
N ASP A 318 6.24 -10.66 -12.83
CA ASP A 318 5.60 -11.60 -13.74
C ASP A 318 5.48 -10.97 -15.13
N SER A 319 5.92 -11.73 -16.12
CA SER A 319 5.93 -11.33 -17.53
C SER A 319 4.73 -11.86 -18.31
N ALA A 320 3.87 -12.68 -17.68
CA ALA A 320 2.93 -13.54 -18.39
C ALA A 320 1.44 -13.16 -18.29
N SER A 321 1.07 -12.09 -17.58
CA SER A 321 -0.34 -11.67 -17.55
C SER A 321 -0.68 -10.86 -18.81
N ALA A 322 -1.56 -11.38 -19.65
CA ALA A 322 -1.87 -10.74 -20.93
C ALA A 322 -2.80 -9.50 -20.81
N HIS A 323 -3.33 -9.16 -19.63
CA HIS A 323 -4.48 -8.22 -19.52
C HIS A 323 -4.54 -7.36 -18.25
N ALA A 324 -3.47 -7.21 -17.48
CA ALA A 324 -3.48 -6.32 -16.34
C ALA A 324 -3.37 -4.84 -16.77
N GLU A 325 -4.09 -3.95 -16.09
CA GLU A 325 -3.94 -2.50 -16.22
C GLU A 325 -3.36 -1.86 -14.94
N ILE A 326 -2.86 -0.62 -15.05
CA ILE A 326 -2.28 0.11 -13.90
C ILE A 326 -3.33 0.30 -12.83
N GLY A 327 -2.97 -0.08 -11.60
CA GLY A 327 -3.86 -0.09 -10.45
C GLY A 327 -4.90 -1.20 -10.47
N ASP A 328 -4.86 -2.16 -11.41
CA ASP A 328 -5.64 -3.37 -11.21
C ASP A 328 -5.18 -4.08 -9.95
N TYR A 329 -6.13 -4.62 -9.21
CA TYR A 329 -5.84 -5.49 -8.08
C TYR A 329 -6.67 -6.76 -8.15
N GLY A 330 -6.07 -7.84 -7.68
CA GLY A 330 -6.57 -9.19 -7.90
C GLY A 330 -5.72 -10.22 -7.19
N HIS A 331 -5.76 -11.46 -7.66
CA HIS A 331 -4.90 -12.53 -7.16
C HIS A 331 -4.31 -13.32 -8.32
N TYR A 332 -3.21 -14.02 -8.08
CA TYR A 332 -2.62 -14.87 -9.10
C TYR A 332 -3.15 -16.31 -8.95
N ASP A 333 -3.88 -16.79 -9.94
CA ASP A 333 -4.30 -18.19 -9.98
C ASP A 333 -3.11 -19.04 -10.42
N ARG A 334 -2.46 -19.69 -9.45
CA ARG A 334 -1.29 -20.56 -9.69
C ARG A 334 -1.60 -21.76 -10.58
N GLN A 335 -2.85 -22.25 -10.61
CA GLN A 335 -3.21 -23.39 -11.45
C GLN A 335 -3.32 -22.99 -12.92
N LEU A 336 -3.82 -21.78 -13.17
CA LEU A 336 -3.99 -21.24 -14.51
C LEU A 336 -2.78 -20.45 -15.00
N GLY A 337 -1.89 -20.00 -14.10
CA GLY A 337 -0.77 -19.13 -14.44
C GLY A 337 -1.22 -17.76 -14.94
N VAL A 338 -2.34 -17.25 -14.41
CA VAL A 338 -2.93 -15.98 -14.84
C VAL A 338 -3.30 -15.10 -13.66
N PHE A 339 -3.16 -13.79 -13.84
CA PHE A 339 -3.67 -12.79 -12.91
C PHE A 339 -5.18 -12.66 -13.07
N VAL A 340 -5.92 -12.95 -11.99
CA VAL A 340 -7.37 -12.81 -11.92
C VAL A 340 -7.70 -11.44 -11.34
N ARG A 341 -8.04 -10.50 -12.23
CA ARG A 341 -8.46 -9.14 -11.88
C ARG A 341 -9.75 -9.16 -11.06
N LEU A 342 -9.76 -8.47 -9.92
CA LEU A 342 -10.96 -8.27 -9.10
C LEU A 342 -11.54 -6.86 -9.30
N ALA A 343 -10.69 -5.84 -9.31
CA ALA A 343 -11.10 -4.45 -9.52
C ALA A 343 -9.88 -3.57 -9.91
N ASN A 344 -10.08 -2.26 -9.95
CA ASN A 344 -9.04 -1.28 -10.25
C ASN A 344 -9.08 -0.13 -9.23
N VAL A 345 -7.92 0.22 -8.68
CA VAL A 345 -7.74 1.24 -7.64
C VAL A 345 -8.37 2.58 -8.03
N PHE A 346 -8.24 3.00 -9.28
CA PHE A 346 -8.84 4.26 -9.75
C PHE A 346 -10.36 4.22 -9.72
N ASN A 347 -10.95 3.08 -10.10
CA ASN A 347 -12.41 2.90 -10.04
C ASN A 347 -12.90 2.87 -8.59
N SER A 348 -12.19 2.18 -7.70
CA SER A 348 -12.55 2.07 -6.28
C SER A 348 -12.45 3.41 -5.56
N LEU A 349 -11.47 4.25 -5.92
CA LEU A 349 -11.27 5.57 -5.31
C LEU A 349 -12.04 6.71 -5.99
N GLU A 350 -12.82 6.42 -7.04
CA GLU A 350 -13.47 7.41 -7.91
C GLU A 350 -12.48 8.47 -8.43
N LEU A 351 -11.26 8.04 -8.77
CA LEU A 351 -10.20 8.90 -9.29
C LEU A 351 -10.14 8.85 -10.81
N GLU A 352 -9.92 10.00 -11.44
CA GLU A 352 -9.50 10.04 -12.84
C GLU A 352 -8.15 9.33 -12.97
N ARG A 353 -8.02 8.44 -13.96
CA ARG A 353 -6.74 7.80 -14.29
C ARG A 353 -5.72 8.86 -14.64
N ARG A 354 -4.74 9.03 -13.77
CA ARG A 354 -3.60 9.92 -13.98
C ARG A 354 -2.35 9.07 -14.18
N THR A 355 -2.19 8.48 -15.35
CA THR A 355 -0.97 7.75 -15.66
C THR A 355 0.18 8.73 -15.84
N HIS A 356 1.11 8.74 -14.90
CA HIS A 356 2.33 9.53 -14.99
C HIS A 356 3.43 8.62 -15.52
N TRP A 357 3.82 8.86 -16.77
CA TRP A 357 4.93 8.15 -17.39
C TRP A 357 6.24 8.84 -17.01
N HIS A 358 7.15 8.08 -16.42
CA HIS A 358 8.49 8.47 -16.03
C HIS A 358 9.52 7.73 -16.88
N LYS A 359 10.54 8.42 -17.36
CA LYS A 359 11.68 7.78 -18.05
C LYS A 359 12.62 7.21 -16.99
N TRP A 360 12.86 5.90 -16.99
CA TRP A 360 13.93 5.30 -16.18
C TRP A 360 15.22 5.35 -16.98
N SER A 361 15.89 6.49 -16.89
CA SER A 361 17.31 6.58 -17.15
C SER A 361 17.99 7.31 -16.02
N VAL A 362 19.31 7.20 -15.94
CA VAL A 362 20.16 7.98 -15.02
C VAL A 362 19.89 9.50 -15.14
N GLU A 363 19.23 9.94 -16.23
CA GLU A 363 18.74 11.29 -16.44
C GLU A 363 17.19 11.32 -16.49
N VAL A 364 16.59 12.21 -15.69
CA VAL A 364 15.15 12.48 -15.66
C VAL A 364 14.79 13.38 -16.84
N CYS A 365 14.16 12.84 -17.88
CA CYS A 365 13.63 13.64 -18.99
C CYS A 365 12.09 13.66 -18.96
N ASN A 366 11.50 14.76 -19.43
CA ASN A 366 10.07 14.90 -19.58
C ASN A 366 9.59 14.03 -20.76
N VAL A 367 8.78 13.01 -20.45
CA VAL A 367 8.22 12.07 -21.43
C VAL A 367 7.35 12.79 -22.47
N ASN A 368 6.85 13.99 -22.19
CA ASN A 368 6.05 14.72 -23.17
C ASN A 368 6.88 15.42 -24.26
N THR A 369 8.19 15.57 -24.10
CA THR A 369 9.02 16.37 -25.02
C THR A 369 9.98 15.53 -25.87
N GLU A 370 10.47 14.38 -25.37
CA GLU A 370 11.40 13.51 -26.10
C GLU A 370 10.70 12.22 -26.57
N ARG A 371 10.33 12.17 -27.85
CA ARG A 371 9.74 10.98 -28.50
C ARG A 371 10.76 10.03 -29.14
N VAL A 372 12.02 10.40 -29.09
CA VAL A 372 13.11 9.65 -29.72
C VAL A 372 14.18 9.38 -28.68
N TRP A 373 14.60 8.13 -28.56
CA TRP A 373 15.72 7.73 -27.74
C TRP A 373 16.89 7.36 -28.61
N ARG A 374 18.00 8.07 -28.44
CA ARG A 374 19.28 7.71 -29.04
C ARG A 374 20.00 6.71 -28.13
N LEU A 375 20.33 5.54 -28.67
CA LEU A 375 21.13 4.52 -28.01
C LEU A 375 22.46 4.41 -28.75
N VAL A 376 23.54 4.84 -28.09
CA VAL A 376 24.91 4.69 -28.61
C VAL A 376 25.28 3.22 -28.47
N LEU A 377 25.68 2.61 -29.59
CA LEU A 377 26.04 1.20 -29.62
C LEU A 377 27.50 1.04 -29.16
N GLU A 378 27.71 0.25 -28.11
CA GLU A 378 29.04 -0.09 -27.61
C GLU A 378 29.23 -1.61 -27.64
N PRO A 379 30.33 -2.12 -28.22
CA PRO A 379 30.65 -3.55 -28.21
C PRO A 379 30.59 -4.18 -26.81
N GLY A 380 29.94 -5.35 -26.72
CA GLY A 380 29.81 -6.09 -25.46
C GLY A 380 28.90 -5.43 -24.41
N LYS A 381 28.19 -4.35 -24.76
CA LYS A 381 27.25 -3.69 -23.84
C LYS A 381 25.83 -3.73 -24.36
N ALA A 382 24.91 -4.01 -23.45
CA ALA A 382 23.48 -3.85 -23.67
C ALA A 382 23.03 -2.47 -23.17
N MET A 383 22.43 -1.69 -24.05
CA MET A 383 21.86 -0.38 -23.75
C MET A 383 20.35 -0.52 -23.60
N ARG A 384 19.82 -0.10 -22.46
CA ARG A 384 18.41 -0.24 -22.08
C ARG A 384 17.79 1.12 -21.78
N ARG A 385 16.59 1.37 -22.29
CA ARG A 385 15.73 2.51 -21.91
C ARG A 385 14.33 2.00 -21.60
N ALA A 386 13.68 2.59 -20.61
CA ALA A 386 12.31 2.23 -20.24
C ALA A 386 11.44 3.45 -19.92
N LEU A 387 10.17 3.37 -20.31
CA LEU A 387 9.08 4.19 -19.79
C LEU A 387 8.39 3.43 -18.68
N LEU A 388 8.21 4.08 -17.54
CA LEU A 388 7.56 3.54 -16.36
C LEU A 388 6.27 4.30 -16.09
N CYS A 389 5.15 3.61 -15.95
CA CYS A 389 3.95 4.18 -15.34
C CYS A 389 3.84 3.58 -13.95
N ARG A 390 3.87 4.42 -12.91
CA ARG A 390 3.80 3.99 -11.51
C ARG A 390 2.54 4.55 -10.85
N LEU A 391 1.85 3.72 -10.08
CA LEU A 391 0.79 4.13 -9.18
C LEU A 391 1.40 4.81 -7.95
N TYR A 392 0.84 5.92 -7.47
CA TYR A 392 1.42 6.62 -6.33
C TYR A 392 1.24 5.81 -5.04
N ASP A 393 2.28 5.74 -4.20
CA ASP A 393 2.24 5.05 -2.91
C ASP A 393 1.01 5.47 -2.07
N ALA A 394 0.68 6.76 -2.06
CA ALA A 394 -0.49 7.28 -1.34
C ALA A 394 -1.86 6.77 -1.88
N GLU A 395 -1.95 6.51 -3.19
CA GLU A 395 -3.15 5.94 -3.81
C GLU A 395 -3.26 4.45 -3.48
N ILE A 396 -2.13 3.75 -3.50
CA ILE A 396 -2.05 2.34 -3.11
C ILE A 396 -2.46 2.16 -1.66
N GLU A 397 -1.82 2.88 -0.74
CA GLU A 397 -2.13 2.81 0.70
C GLU A 397 -3.61 3.06 0.97
N ARG A 398 -4.16 4.12 0.37
CA ARG A 398 -5.57 4.49 0.55
C ARG A 398 -6.51 3.40 -0.01
N SER A 399 -6.17 2.82 -1.15
CA SER A 399 -6.99 1.75 -1.75
C SER A 399 -6.95 0.48 -0.89
N TRP A 400 -5.78 0.15 -0.35
CA TRP A 400 -5.53 -1.06 0.41
C TRP A 400 -6.37 -1.09 1.68
N TRP A 401 -6.32 -0.02 2.47
CA TRP A 401 -7.05 0.08 3.73
C TRP A 401 -8.57 0.13 3.58
N ILE A 402 -9.07 0.67 2.47
CA ILE A 402 -10.51 0.87 2.30
C ILE A 402 -11.16 -0.33 1.58
N TYR A 403 -10.47 -0.94 0.61
CA TYR A 403 -11.11 -1.86 -0.32
C TYR A 403 -10.49 -3.26 -0.36
N ALA A 404 -9.17 -3.40 -0.20
CA ALA A 404 -8.51 -4.69 -0.40
C ALA A 404 -9.00 -5.74 0.61
N CYS A 405 -9.17 -5.37 1.89
CA CYS A 405 -9.66 -6.29 2.93
C CYS A 405 -11.08 -6.81 2.63
N SER A 406 -12.00 -5.90 2.28
CA SER A 406 -13.39 -6.28 1.97
C SER A 406 -13.48 -7.10 0.67
N VAL A 407 -12.64 -6.82 -0.32
CA VAL A 407 -12.59 -7.60 -1.55
C VAL A 407 -12.03 -9.00 -1.29
N ALA A 408 -10.95 -9.11 -0.52
CA ALA A 408 -10.38 -10.39 -0.11
C ALA A 408 -11.43 -11.26 0.59
N GLU A 409 -12.12 -10.71 1.60
CA GLU A 409 -13.15 -11.41 2.37
C GLU A 409 -14.34 -11.83 1.49
N SER A 410 -14.85 -10.93 0.64
CA SER A 410 -16.00 -11.24 -0.23
C SER A 410 -15.72 -12.29 -1.29
N HIS A 411 -14.46 -12.48 -1.68
CA HIS A 411 -14.04 -13.49 -2.64
C HIS A 411 -13.45 -14.74 -1.97
N GLY A 412 -13.33 -14.76 -0.63
CA GLY A 412 -12.71 -15.86 0.11
C GLY A 412 -11.23 -16.04 -0.21
N ILE A 413 -10.54 -14.95 -0.57
CA ILE A 413 -9.11 -14.94 -0.91
C ILE A 413 -8.34 -14.46 0.32
N PRO A 414 -7.24 -15.13 0.73
CA PRO A 414 -6.37 -14.63 1.78
C PRO A 414 -5.81 -13.25 1.44
N MET A 415 -5.68 -12.36 2.43
CA MET A 415 -5.24 -10.98 2.17
C MET A 415 -3.84 -10.94 1.55
N GLU A 416 -2.97 -11.85 1.99
CA GLU A 416 -1.62 -12.07 1.50
C GLU A 416 -1.54 -12.58 0.05
N GLU A 417 -2.67 -12.98 -0.55
CA GLU A 417 -2.77 -13.37 -1.96
C GLU A 417 -3.28 -12.22 -2.84
N ILE A 418 -3.74 -11.10 -2.27
CA ILE A 418 -4.11 -9.92 -3.05
C ILE A 418 -2.86 -9.23 -3.59
N ARG A 419 -2.95 -8.77 -4.81
CA ARG A 419 -1.87 -8.22 -5.63
C ARG A 419 -2.34 -6.92 -6.25
N VAL A 420 -1.49 -5.91 -6.30
CA VAL A 420 -1.76 -4.65 -7.02
C VAL A 420 -0.72 -4.48 -8.12
N VAL A 421 -1.20 -4.07 -9.28
CA VAL A 421 -0.36 -3.74 -10.42
C VAL A 421 0.12 -2.30 -10.26
N GLU A 422 1.21 -2.13 -9.54
CA GLU A 422 1.77 -0.83 -9.21
C GLU A 422 2.54 -0.20 -10.38
N LEU A 423 3.18 -1.01 -11.22
CA LEU A 423 4.14 -0.50 -12.19
C LEU A 423 4.01 -1.18 -13.56
N PHE A 424 3.88 -0.38 -14.61
CA PHE A 424 4.09 -0.81 -15.99
C PHE A 424 5.39 -0.29 -16.53
N SER A 425 6.10 -1.13 -17.28
CA SER A 425 7.33 -0.75 -17.97
C SER A 425 7.30 -1.12 -19.45
N HIS A 426 7.50 -0.12 -20.32
CA HIS A 426 7.79 -0.34 -21.73
C HIS A 426 9.27 -0.11 -21.95
N GLU A 427 9.97 -1.14 -22.42
CA GLU A 427 11.42 -1.13 -22.51
C GLU A 427 11.87 -1.37 -23.94
N CYS A 428 12.90 -0.64 -24.35
CA CYS A 428 13.69 -0.97 -25.52
C CYS A 428 15.13 -1.26 -25.12
N THR A 429 15.72 -2.27 -25.77
CA THR A 429 17.10 -2.70 -25.55
C THR A 429 17.80 -2.88 -26.88
N ALA A 430 19.01 -2.36 -26.96
CA ALA A 430 19.92 -2.58 -28.07
C ALA A 430 21.23 -3.18 -27.53
N SER A 431 21.68 -4.30 -28.09
CA SER A 431 22.95 -4.96 -27.73
C SER A 431 23.74 -5.34 -28.97
N ILE A 432 25.06 -5.27 -28.89
CA ILE A 432 25.96 -5.78 -29.93
C ILE A 432 26.57 -7.09 -29.42
N SER A 433 26.53 -8.14 -30.24
CA SER A 433 27.23 -9.40 -29.94
C SER A 433 28.74 -9.18 -29.91
N GLU A 434 29.43 -9.75 -28.92
CA GLU A 434 30.89 -9.66 -28.78
C GLU A 434 31.62 -10.23 -30.01
N ASP A 435 31.05 -11.26 -30.65
CA ASP A 435 31.65 -11.98 -31.78
C ASP A 435 31.76 -11.16 -33.07
N VAL A 436 31.15 -9.98 -33.13
CA VAL A 436 31.02 -9.18 -34.37
C VAL A 436 32.22 -8.24 -34.58
N CYS A 437 33.06 -8.05 -33.57
CA CYS A 437 34.08 -6.99 -33.58
C CYS A 437 35.39 -7.33 -34.32
N ASP A 438 35.63 -8.59 -34.68
CA ASP A 438 36.92 -9.01 -35.24
C ASP A 438 37.00 -8.89 -36.77
N GLU A 439 35.89 -8.65 -37.47
CA GLU A 439 35.90 -8.45 -38.92
C GLU A 439 35.99 -6.95 -39.26
N GLU A 440 37.17 -6.52 -39.72
CA GLU A 440 37.57 -5.16 -40.16
C GLU A 440 36.66 -4.50 -41.24
N SER A 441 35.51 -5.10 -41.59
CA SER A 441 34.72 -4.80 -42.79
C SER A 441 33.30 -4.27 -42.54
N CYS A 442 32.77 -4.32 -41.32
CA CYS A 442 31.40 -3.88 -41.04
C CYS A 442 31.37 -2.56 -40.26
N ALA A 443 31.19 -1.44 -40.96
CA ALA A 443 30.95 -0.14 -40.32
C ALA A 443 29.58 -0.16 -39.63
N LEU A 444 29.55 -0.58 -38.35
CA LEU A 444 28.35 -0.50 -37.51
C LEU A 444 27.95 0.97 -37.31
N PRO A 445 26.64 1.29 -37.30
CA PRO A 445 26.20 2.64 -36.99
C PRO A 445 26.59 2.99 -35.55
N ALA A 446 27.08 4.21 -35.34
CA ALA A 446 27.49 4.67 -34.01
C ALA A 446 26.32 4.75 -33.01
N ALA A 447 25.08 4.87 -33.51
CA ALA A 447 23.88 4.88 -32.69
C ALA A 447 22.68 4.34 -33.47
N VAL A 448 21.70 3.86 -32.72
CA VAL A 448 20.35 3.55 -33.19
C VAL A 448 19.34 4.40 -32.43
N TYR A 449 18.19 4.63 -33.03
CA TYR A 449 17.15 5.48 -32.49
C TYR A 449 15.87 4.67 -32.28
N PHE A 450 15.31 4.75 -31.07
CA PHE A 450 13.98 4.19 -30.78
C PHE A 450 12.95 5.31 -30.74
N HIS A 451 11.99 5.24 -31.64
CA HIS A 451 10.90 6.20 -31.79
C HIS A 451 9.67 5.63 -31.12
N TRP A 452 9.32 6.13 -29.94
CA TRP A 452 8.12 5.67 -29.27
C TRP A 452 6.89 6.47 -29.71
N LEU A 453 5.78 5.78 -29.85
CA LEU A 453 4.55 6.31 -30.40
C LEU A 453 3.79 7.12 -29.34
N PRO A 454 2.99 8.12 -29.75
CA PRO A 454 2.14 8.86 -28.83
C PRO A 454 1.19 7.91 -28.10
N THR A 455 0.91 8.19 -26.83
CA THR A 455 -0.15 7.50 -26.10
C THR A 455 -1.49 7.69 -26.81
N MET A 456 -2.33 6.66 -26.72
CA MET A 456 -3.69 6.68 -27.25
C MET A 456 -4.56 7.66 -26.46
N ALA A 457 -5.75 8.00 -26.99
CA ALA A 457 -6.65 8.97 -26.36
C ALA A 457 -7.11 8.56 -24.95
N ASN A 458 -7.08 7.26 -24.63
CA ASN A 458 -7.36 6.69 -23.32
C ASN A 458 -6.15 6.68 -22.37
N GLY A 459 -4.98 7.20 -22.80
CA GLY A 459 -3.74 7.23 -22.04
C GLY A 459 -2.88 5.97 -22.13
N GLU A 460 -3.37 4.92 -22.80
CA GLU A 460 -2.63 3.67 -22.98
C GLU A 460 -1.52 3.82 -24.02
N MET A 461 -0.46 3.02 -23.83
CA MET A 461 0.63 2.94 -24.77
C MET A 461 0.24 2.01 -25.93
N PRO A 462 0.46 2.40 -27.20
CA PRO A 462 0.17 1.52 -28.33
C PRO A 462 1.01 0.24 -28.29
N SER A 463 0.56 -0.81 -28.99
CA SER A 463 1.31 -2.05 -29.18
C SER A 463 1.53 -2.27 -30.69
N PRO A 464 2.80 -2.26 -31.17
CA PRO A 464 4.03 -1.98 -30.42
C PRO A 464 4.09 -0.53 -29.93
N PHE A 465 4.83 -0.26 -28.85
CA PHE A 465 4.91 1.09 -28.28
C PHE A 465 5.87 2.02 -29.02
N GLY A 466 6.60 1.50 -29.99
CA GLY A 466 7.58 2.24 -30.76
C GLY A 466 8.21 1.38 -31.84
N TYR A 467 9.17 1.96 -32.55
CA TYR A 467 9.93 1.31 -33.61
C TYR A 467 11.39 1.77 -33.61
N TRP A 468 12.25 0.94 -34.18
CA TRP A 468 13.68 1.24 -34.33
C TRP A 468 13.96 1.92 -35.67
N SER A 469 14.92 2.86 -35.69
CA SER A 469 15.40 3.57 -36.88
C SER A 469 16.90 3.84 -36.79
N LEU A 470 17.53 4.05 -37.94
CA LEU A 470 18.89 4.59 -38.05
C LEU A 470 18.91 6.13 -38.06
N GLU A 471 17.75 6.76 -38.27
CA GLU A 471 17.58 8.20 -38.37
C GLU A 471 17.01 8.77 -37.06
N GLU A 472 17.49 9.97 -36.69
CA GLU A 472 17.02 10.71 -35.53
C GLU A 472 15.61 11.28 -35.73
N GLU A 473 15.26 11.63 -36.98
CA GLU A 473 13.93 12.11 -37.32
C GLU A 473 12.96 10.94 -37.49
N ALA A 474 11.75 11.09 -36.96
CA ALA A 474 10.69 10.09 -37.10
C ALA A 474 10.24 10.03 -38.55
N SER A 475 10.27 8.85 -39.16
CA SER A 475 9.80 8.65 -40.52
C SER A 475 8.28 8.40 -40.55
N PRO A 476 7.53 8.98 -41.51
CA PRO A 476 6.12 8.65 -41.69
C PRO A 476 5.99 7.20 -42.17
N GLY A 477 5.23 6.38 -41.44
CA GLY A 477 5.14 4.92 -41.63
C GLY A 477 4.60 4.47 -43.00
N PRO A 478 4.70 3.17 -43.32
CA PRO A 478 5.01 2.03 -42.43
C PRO A 478 6.50 1.87 -42.09
N TRP A 479 6.79 1.50 -40.84
CA TRP A 479 8.16 1.37 -40.35
C TRP A 479 8.67 -0.07 -40.54
N PRO A 480 9.76 -0.29 -41.29
CA PRO A 480 10.36 -1.60 -41.38
C PRO A 480 11.03 -1.98 -40.05
N ASN A 481 10.99 -3.27 -39.70
CA ASN A 481 11.90 -3.80 -38.69
C ASN A 481 13.32 -3.66 -39.26
N ILE A 482 14.10 -2.73 -38.71
CA ILE A 482 15.51 -2.63 -39.08
C ILE A 482 16.25 -3.85 -38.53
N SER A 483 17.10 -4.45 -39.38
CA SER A 483 18.01 -5.52 -38.98
C SER A 483 19.41 -5.05 -39.31
N ILE A 484 20.26 -5.00 -38.29
CA ILE A 484 21.66 -4.62 -38.42
C ILE A 484 22.45 -5.88 -38.04
N PRO A 485 23.32 -6.41 -38.94
CA PRO A 485 24.13 -7.59 -38.62
C PRO A 485 24.88 -7.41 -37.29
N GLY A 486 24.70 -8.36 -36.38
CA GLY A 486 25.38 -8.35 -35.09
C GLY A 486 24.78 -7.44 -34.02
N VAL A 487 23.69 -6.71 -34.31
CA VAL A 487 22.96 -5.90 -33.33
C VAL A 487 21.60 -6.52 -33.07
N GLU A 488 21.33 -6.80 -31.81
CA GLU A 488 20.03 -7.25 -31.33
C GLU A 488 19.23 -6.06 -30.85
N LEU A 489 18.05 -5.88 -31.45
CA LEU A 489 17.12 -4.80 -31.14
C LEU A 489 15.83 -5.41 -30.59
N HIS A 490 15.52 -5.11 -29.34
CA HIS A 490 14.35 -5.63 -28.66
C HIS A 490 13.49 -4.49 -28.15
N SER A 491 12.18 -4.58 -28.40
CA SER A 491 11.18 -3.78 -27.69
C SER A 491 10.30 -4.75 -26.92
N ARG A 492 10.27 -4.65 -25.60
CA ARG A 492 9.46 -5.52 -24.75
C ARG A 492 8.56 -4.72 -23.85
N TYR A 493 7.41 -5.31 -23.57
CA TYR A 493 6.49 -4.87 -22.55
C TYR A 493 6.72 -5.72 -21.31
N ARG A 494 6.77 -5.07 -20.14
CA ARG A 494 6.99 -5.71 -18.86
C ARG A 494 6.03 -5.14 -17.83
N GLU A 495 5.24 -6.01 -17.24
CA GLU A 495 4.37 -5.71 -16.12
C GLU A 495 5.14 -5.99 -14.82
N LEU A 496 5.00 -5.14 -13.81
CA LEU A 496 5.50 -5.42 -12.47
C LEU A 496 4.33 -5.42 -11.50
N TYR A 497 4.24 -6.51 -10.75
CA TYR A 497 3.30 -6.66 -9.65
C TYR A 497 4.02 -6.28 -8.36
N VAL A 498 3.39 -5.40 -7.59
CA VAL A 498 3.87 -5.16 -6.23
C VAL A 498 2.92 -5.82 -5.26
N PHE A 499 3.52 -6.55 -4.33
CA PHE A 499 2.82 -7.31 -3.34
C PHE A 499 2.85 -6.52 -2.03
N HIS A 500 1.66 -6.27 -1.51
CA HIS A 500 1.52 -5.78 -0.14
C HIS A 500 1.15 -6.99 0.71
N SER A 501 2.11 -7.50 1.48
CA SER A 501 1.81 -8.39 2.60
C SER A 501 1.60 -7.52 3.83
N VAL A 502 0.41 -7.61 4.44
CA VAL A 502 0.12 -6.95 5.73
C VAL A 502 0.74 -7.73 6.87
#